data_AF-A0A365XPQ1-F1
#
_entry.id   AF-A0A365XPQ1-F1
#
_cell.length_a   1.000
_cell.length_b   1.000
_cell.length_c   1.000
_cell.angle_alpha   90.00
_cell.angle_beta   90.00
_cell.angle_gamma   90.00
#
_symmetry.space_group_name_H-M   'P 1'
#
loop_
_entity.id
_entity.type
_entity.pdbx_description
1 polymer ?
#
loop_
_entity_poly.entity_id
_entity_poly.type
_entity_poly.pdbx_seq_one_letter_code
_entity_poly.pdbx_strand_id
1 'polypeptide(L)'
;MRLKGLTKKKLADIGDNYVLTEKLSPGQEALARKQLAEARKRTQAEMSEREKLIANLLQLKFRLEDYINNKEFDEQKTFGYFLKEYLQLIHKKRNEFAAEIDIHETLLSQLINNHRSPSDNIMIRLELHSNNSIPATYWYKLVEKQKEHYIGTNKELRKAEKKFVRNRIKVSV
;
A
#
# COMPACT_ATOMS: atom_id res chain seq x y z
N MET A 1 36.85 32.57 -24.95
CA MET A 1 35.42 32.20 -24.85
C MET A 1 34.91 32.63 -23.48
N ARG A 2 33.91 33.52 -23.43
CA ARG A 2 33.47 34.20 -22.19
C ARG A 2 32.62 33.27 -21.32
N LEU A 3 33.10 33.01 -20.10
CA LEU A 3 32.26 32.63 -18.96
C LEU A 3 31.34 33.82 -18.63
N LYS A 4 30.03 33.69 -18.86
CA LYS A 4 29.01 34.68 -18.47
C LYS A 4 27.94 34.01 -17.60
N GLY A 5 27.96 34.37 -16.32
CA GLY A 5 26.80 34.62 -15.46
C GLY A 5 25.82 33.47 -15.20
N LEU A 6 26.02 32.72 -14.11
CA LEU A 6 24.91 32.14 -13.37
C LEU A 6 24.24 33.27 -12.56
N THR A 7 23.19 33.87 -13.10
CA THR A 7 22.29 34.73 -12.32
C THR A 7 21.33 33.85 -11.52
N LYS A 8 21.14 34.19 -10.23
CA LYS A 8 20.28 33.56 -9.21
C LYS A 8 18.83 33.23 -9.64
N LYS A 9 18.40 33.66 -10.82
CA LYS A 9 17.09 33.40 -11.42
C LYS A 9 17.00 32.05 -12.13
N LYS A 10 18.12 31.37 -12.40
CA LYS A 10 18.15 30.07 -13.12
C LYS A 10 18.02 28.84 -12.24
N LEU A 11 18.10 28.98 -10.91
CA LEU A 11 17.90 27.85 -9.97
C LEU A 11 16.43 27.67 -9.54
N ALA A 12 15.60 28.71 -9.65
CA ALA A 12 14.20 28.66 -9.23
C ALA A 12 13.27 28.02 -10.28
N ASP A 13 13.78 27.70 -11.47
CA ASP A 13 13.01 27.22 -12.63
C ASP A 13 13.36 25.76 -13.00
N ILE A 14 14.07 25.05 -12.12
CA ILE A 14 14.44 23.64 -12.33
C ILE A 14 13.32 22.69 -11.85
N GLY A 15 12.28 23.23 -11.19
CA GLY A 15 11.23 22.45 -10.53
C GLY A 15 10.09 21.96 -11.42
N ASP A 16 9.72 22.71 -12.48
CA ASP A 16 8.36 22.55 -13.01
C ASP A 16 8.22 22.11 -14.47
N ASN A 17 9.27 22.03 -15.31
CA ASN A 17 9.04 21.74 -16.75
C ASN A 17 10.20 21.07 -17.51
N TYR A 18 10.85 20.04 -16.96
CA TYR A 18 11.65 19.11 -17.78
C TYR A 18 10.93 17.76 -17.93
N VAL A 19 9.81 17.75 -18.65
CA VAL A 19 9.40 16.54 -19.35
C VAL A 19 10.36 16.42 -20.54
N LEU A 20 11.33 15.51 -20.45
CA LEU A 20 12.20 15.16 -21.58
C LEU A 20 11.32 14.62 -22.71
N THR A 21 10.99 15.48 -23.69
CA THR A 21 10.11 15.16 -24.83
C THR A 21 10.82 14.55 -26.03
N GLU A 22 12.12 14.25 -25.91
CA GLU A 22 12.85 13.54 -26.96
C GLU A 22 12.41 12.07 -27.02
N LYS A 23 11.65 11.71 -28.07
CA LYS A 23 11.32 10.33 -28.38
C LYS A 23 12.60 9.60 -28.83
N LEU A 24 13.12 8.73 -27.96
CA LEU A 24 14.24 7.85 -28.28
C LEU A 24 13.92 7.00 -29.52
N SER A 25 14.87 6.87 -30.43
CA SER A 25 14.78 5.87 -31.51
C SER A 25 14.68 4.46 -30.92
N PRO A 26 14.02 3.48 -31.58
CA PRO A 26 13.87 2.12 -31.06
C PRO A 26 15.19 1.46 -30.61
N GLY A 27 16.30 1.76 -31.32
CA GLY A 27 17.65 1.29 -30.95
C GLY A 27 18.22 1.98 -29.71
N GLN A 28 17.94 3.27 -29.52
CA GLN A 28 18.34 4.04 -28.34
C GLN A 28 17.50 3.68 -27.11
N GLU A 29 16.22 3.39 -27.28
CA GLU A 29 15.35 2.91 -26.20
C GLU A 29 15.81 1.55 -25.67
N ALA A 30 16.17 0.62 -26.56
CA ALA A 30 16.71 -0.69 -26.18
C ALA A 30 18.04 -0.55 -25.39
N LEU A 31 18.91 0.38 -25.80
CA LEU A 31 20.18 0.67 -25.12
C LEU A 31 19.94 1.33 -23.75
N ALA A 32 19.04 2.31 -23.68
CA ALA A 32 18.65 2.97 -22.43
C ALA A 32 18.00 1.99 -21.44
N ARG A 33 17.12 1.09 -21.92
CA ARG A 33 16.53 0.02 -21.08
C ARG A 33 17.60 -0.92 -20.52
N LYS A 34 18.60 -1.30 -21.33
CA LYS A 34 19.73 -2.12 -20.86
C LYS A 34 20.55 -1.39 -19.81
N GLN A 35 20.92 -0.14 -20.05
CA GLN A 35 21.67 0.69 -19.10
C GLN A 35 20.90 0.90 -17.78
N LEU A 36 19.59 1.15 -17.84
CA LEU A 36 18.73 1.24 -16.66
C LEU A 36 18.66 -0.10 -15.91
N ALA A 37 18.55 -1.22 -16.62
CA ALA A 37 18.52 -2.53 -15.99
C ALA A 37 19.85 -2.86 -15.30
N GLU A 38 20.98 -2.53 -15.93
CA GLU A 38 22.32 -2.71 -15.35
C GLU A 38 22.56 -1.80 -14.14
N ALA A 39 22.17 -0.53 -14.23
CA ALA A 39 22.25 0.41 -13.11
C ALA A 39 21.40 -0.09 -11.92
N ARG A 40 20.15 -0.52 -12.17
CA ARG A 40 19.28 -1.12 -11.14
C ARG A 40 19.92 -2.34 -10.49
N LYS A 41 20.52 -3.23 -11.27
CA LYS A 41 21.23 -4.42 -10.75
C LYS A 41 22.39 -4.04 -9.84
N ARG A 42 23.18 -3.02 -10.20
CA ARG A 42 24.29 -2.55 -9.38
C ARG A 42 23.80 -1.96 -8.05
N THR A 43 22.84 -1.04 -8.10
CA THR A 43 22.24 -0.47 -6.89
C THR A 43 21.66 -1.56 -5.99
N GLN A 44 20.97 -2.55 -6.55
CA GLN A 44 20.39 -3.64 -5.78
C GLN A 44 21.44 -4.58 -5.15
N ALA A 45 22.59 -4.75 -5.81
CA ALA A 45 23.71 -5.54 -5.28
C ALA A 45 24.45 -4.82 -4.14
N GLU A 46 24.48 -3.49 -4.17
CA GLU A 46 25.16 -2.65 -3.18
C GLU A 46 24.30 -2.32 -1.95
N MET A 47 22.97 -2.50 -2.04
CA MET A 47 22.05 -2.27 -0.91
C MET A 47 22.27 -3.27 0.23
N SER A 48 22.34 -2.76 1.45
CA SER A 48 22.31 -3.56 2.67
C SER A 48 20.94 -4.22 2.87
N GLU A 49 20.89 -5.30 3.65
CA GLU A 49 19.64 -5.99 4.00
C GLU A 49 18.63 -5.06 4.70
N ARG A 50 19.12 -4.11 5.50
CA ARG A 50 18.29 -3.10 6.15
C ARG A 50 17.65 -2.15 5.13
N GLU A 51 18.42 -1.69 4.15
CA GLU A 51 17.91 -0.81 3.09
C GLU A 51 16.90 -1.54 2.19
N LYS A 52 17.15 -2.82 1.89
CA LYS A 52 16.19 -3.67 1.17
C LYS A 52 14.87 -3.79 1.94
N LEU A 53 14.95 -4.05 3.24
CA LEU A 53 13.76 -4.12 4.09
C LEU A 53 12.97 -2.79 4.09
N ILE A 54 13.68 -1.66 4.24
CA ILE A 54 13.05 -0.32 4.21
C ILE A 54 12.37 -0.08 2.85
N ALA A 55 13.06 -0.35 1.74
CA ALA A 55 12.50 -0.19 0.40
C ALA A 55 11.27 -1.06 0.18
N ASN A 56 11.31 -2.31 0.63
CA ASN A 56 10.18 -3.24 0.55
C ASN A 56 8.97 -2.78 1.39
N LEU A 57 9.21 -2.26 2.60
CA LEU A 57 8.16 -1.71 3.46
C LEU A 57 7.50 -0.47 2.83
N LEU A 58 8.30 0.42 2.25
CA LEU A 58 7.80 1.57 1.47
C LEU A 58 6.98 1.12 0.27
N GLN A 59 7.43 0.10 -0.45
CA GLN A 59 6.68 -0.46 -1.57
C GLN A 59 5.32 -1.04 -1.11
N LEU A 60 5.29 -1.76 0.02
CA LEU A 60 4.03 -2.23 0.60
C LEU A 60 3.12 -1.06 1.00
N LYS A 61 3.67 -0.02 1.62
CA LYS A 61 2.93 1.19 1.99
C LYS A 61 2.26 1.83 0.78
N PHE A 62 2.99 2.04 -0.31
CA PHE A 62 2.43 2.65 -1.52
C PHE A 62 1.36 1.75 -2.16
N ARG A 63 1.57 0.43 -2.20
CA ARG A 63 0.53 -0.50 -2.69
C ARG A 63 -0.75 -0.47 -1.84
N LEU A 64 -0.60 -0.34 -0.51
CA LEU A 64 -1.73 -0.13 0.40
C LEU A 64 -2.44 1.19 0.06
N GLU A 65 -1.70 2.28 -0.04
CA GLU A 65 -2.23 3.62 -0.34
C GLU A 65 -2.98 3.66 -1.68
N ASP A 66 -2.38 3.12 -2.75
CA ASP A 66 -2.98 3.02 -4.07
C ASP A 66 -4.29 2.23 -4.03
N TYR A 67 -4.31 1.10 -3.33
CA TYR A 67 -5.51 0.28 -3.21
C TYR A 67 -6.60 0.95 -2.37
N ILE A 68 -6.22 1.59 -1.27
CA ILE A 68 -7.13 2.33 -0.40
C ILE A 68 -7.80 3.46 -1.19
N ASN A 69 -7.02 4.22 -1.97
CA ASN A 69 -7.50 5.37 -2.74
C ASN A 69 -8.25 4.99 -4.03
N ASN A 70 -8.10 3.75 -4.52
CA ASN A 70 -8.90 3.25 -5.64
C ASN A 70 -10.38 3.15 -5.23
N LYS A 71 -11.32 3.41 -6.13
CA LYS A 71 -12.76 3.22 -5.88
C LYS A 71 -13.20 1.77 -5.98
N GLU A 72 -12.49 0.96 -6.75
CA GLU A 72 -12.84 -0.43 -6.99
C GLU A 72 -12.45 -1.31 -5.80
N PHE A 73 -13.39 -2.17 -5.40
CA PHE A 73 -13.13 -3.20 -4.40
C PHE A 73 -12.66 -4.48 -5.08
N ASP A 74 -11.57 -5.05 -4.55
CA ASP A 74 -10.99 -6.31 -5.01
C ASP A 74 -11.02 -7.30 -3.84
N GLU A 75 -11.79 -8.38 -4.01
CA GLU A 75 -11.98 -9.45 -3.02
C GLU A 75 -10.68 -10.18 -2.66
N GLN A 76 -9.64 -10.11 -3.51
CA GLN A 76 -8.35 -10.74 -3.24
C GLN A 76 -7.46 -9.85 -2.37
N LYS A 77 -7.62 -8.52 -2.45
CA LYS A 77 -6.79 -7.53 -1.74
C LYS A 77 -7.36 -7.19 -0.37
N THR A 78 -7.50 -8.21 0.45
CA THR A 78 -8.02 -8.14 1.82
C THR A 78 -6.95 -7.75 2.85
N PHE A 79 -7.37 -7.45 4.07
CA PHE A 79 -6.44 -7.30 5.21
C PHE A 79 -5.49 -8.50 5.35
N GLY A 80 -6.01 -9.73 5.28
CA GLY A 80 -5.20 -10.95 5.38
C GLY A 80 -4.16 -11.07 4.27
N TYR A 81 -4.49 -10.63 3.05
CA TYR A 81 -3.55 -10.58 1.93
C TYR A 81 -2.36 -9.64 2.23
N PHE A 82 -2.62 -8.39 2.60
CA PHE A 82 -1.55 -7.44 2.90
C PHE A 82 -0.76 -7.81 4.16
N LEU A 83 -1.39 -8.44 5.16
CA LEU A 83 -0.71 -8.99 6.33
C LEU A 83 0.24 -10.12 5.95
N LYS A 84 -0.16 -10.99 5.02
CA LYS A 84 0.70 -12.06 4.49
C LYS A 84 1.90 -11.50 3.75
N GLU A 85 1.71 -10.46 2.94
CA GLU A 85 2.81 -9.78 2.27
C GLU A 85 3.76 -9.13 3.28
N TYR A 86 3.23 -8.46 4.29
CA TYR A 86 4.04 -7.89 5.38
C TYR A 86 4.93 -8.94 6.06
N LEU A 87 4.36 -10.10 6.39
CA LEU A 87 5.10 -11.23 6.96
C LEU A 87 6.22 -11.76 6.05
N GLN A 88 5.97 -11.80 4.74
CA GLN A 88 6.96 -12.21 3.76
C GLN A 88 8.14 -11.23 3.69
N LEU A 89 7.89 -9.93 3.85
CA LEU A 89 8.93 -8.90 3.81
C LEU A 89 9.88 -8.94 5.01
N ILE A 90 9.35 -9.23 6.20
CA ILE A 90 10.17 -9.28 7.43
C ILE A 90 10.91 -10.61 7.59
N HIS A 91 10.67 -11.60 6.71
CA HIS A 91 11.28 -12.92 6.71
C HIS A 91 11.16 -13.69 8.04
N LYS A 92 10.08 -13.49 8.79
CA LYS A 92 9.84 -14.14 10.09
C LYS A 92 8.87 -15.30 9.98
N LYS A 93 9.04 -16.29 10.85
CA LYS A 93 8.05 -17.36 11.00
C LYS A 93 6.79 -16.82 11.69
N ARG A 94 5.65 -17.48 11.46
CA ARG A 94 4.36 -17.04 12.02
C ARG A 94 4.34 -17.03 13.54
N ASN A 95 4.91 -18.05 14.17
CA ASN A 95 5.03 -18.16 15.63
C ASN A 95 5.89 -17.03 16.23
N GLU A 96 7.03 -16.73 15.60
CA GLU A 96 7.94 -15.64 16.01
C GLU A 96 7.22 -14.29 15.92
N PHE A 97 6.63 -13.99 14.77
CA PHE A 97 5.89 -12.74 14.59
C PHE A 97 4.69 -12.62 15.54
N ALA A 98 3.93 -13.71 15.73
CA ALA A 98 2.80 -13.71 16.66
C ALA A 98 3.24 -13.33 18.07
N ALA A 99 4.37 -13.85 18.54
CA ALA A 99 4.95 -13.48 19.83
C ALA A 99 5.39 -12.00 19.89
N GLU A 100 5.98 -11.47 18.82
CA GLU A 100 6.47 -10.08 18.77
C GLU A 100 5.36 -9.04 18.84
N ILE A 101 4.18 -9.34 18.29
CA ILE A 101 3.00 -8.49 18.41
C ILE A 101 2.02 -8.98 19.48
N ASP A 102 2.46 -9.88 20.36
CA ASP A 102 1.70 -10.36 21.53
C ASP A 102 0.30 -10.93 21.18
N ILE A 103 0.24 -11.81 20.17
CA ILE A 103 -0.98 -12.53 19.79
C ILE A 103 -0.76 -14.03 19.70
N HIS A 104 -1.84 -14.81 19.82
CA HIS A 104 -1.79 -16.24 19.60
C HIS A 104 -1.60 -16.58 18.11
N GLU A 105 -0.82 -17.62 17.79
CA GLU A 105 -0.58 -18.03 16.40
C GLU A 105 -1.87 -18.42 15.65
N THR A 106 -2.83 -19.02 16.36
CA THR A 106 -4.17 -19.30 15.79
C THR A 106 -4.91 -18.03 15.40
N LEU A 107 -4.81 -16.97 16.20
CA LEU A 107 -5.39 -15.67 15.86
C LEU A 107 -4.72 -15.10 14.61
N LEU A 108 -3.38 -15.12 14.55
CA LEU A 108 -2.64 -14.70 13.37
C LEU A 108 -3.09 -15.46 12.11
N SER A 109 -3.26 -16.78 12.22
CA SER A 109 -3.72 -17.62 11.11
C SER A 109 -5.14 -17.26 10.66
N GLN A 110 -6.05 -17.00 11.61
CA GLN A 110 -7.42 -16.56 11.29
C GLN A 110 -7.45 -15.21 10.58
N LEU A 111 -6.58 -14.28 10.96
CA LEU A 111 -6.44 -12.96 10.33
C LEU A 111 -5.92 -13.08 8.89
N ILE A 112 -4.85 -13.86 8.67
CA ILE A 112 -4.26 -14.07 7.35
C ILE A 112 -5.27 -14.71 6.38
N ASN A 113 -6.07 -15.66 6.88
CA ASN A 113 -7.06 -16.38 6.07
C ASN A 113 -8.43 -15.68 6.02
N ASN A 114 -8.55 -14.43 6.48
CA ASN A 114 -9.79 -13.66 6.52
C ASN A 114 -10.96 -14.33 7.26
N HIS A 115 -10.68 -15.26 8.17
CA HIS A 115 -11.70 -15.86 9.04
C HIS A 115 -12.09 -14.94 10.20
N ARG A 116 -11.26 -13.94 10.51
CA ARG A 116 -11.50 -12.97 11.57
C ARG A 116 -11.06 -11.58 11.14
N SER A 117 -11.86 -10.57 11.48
CA SER A 117 -11.47 -9.16 11.32
C SER A 117 -10.42 -8.79 12.38
N PRO A 118 -9.38 -8.02 12.03
CA PRO A 118 -8.48 -7.45 13.03
C PRO A 118 -9.22 -6.48 13.94
N SER A 119 -8.80 -6.43 15.20
CA SER A 119 -9.17 -5.39 16.17
C SER A 119 -8.17 -4.23 16.12
N ASP A 120 -8.56 -3.07 16.64
CA ASP A 120 -7.76 -1.84 16.59
C ASP A 120 -6.37 -2.02 17.20
N ASN A 121 -6.26 -2.78 18.29
CA ASN A 121 -4.98 -3.10 18.92
C ASN A 121 -4.01 -3.83 17.98
N ILE A 122 -4.51 -4.72 17.10
CA ILE A 122 -3.67 -5.42 16.11
C ILE A 122 -3.15 -4.40 15.10
N MET A 123 -4.00 -3.49 14.62
CA MET A 123 -3.59 -2.45 13.65
C MET A 123 -2.52 -1.51 14.23
N ILE A 124 -2.69 -1.11 15.50
CA ILE A 124 -1.71 -0.29 16.22
C ILE A 124 -0.40 -1.06 16.42
N ARG A 125 -0.46 -2.34 16.81
CA ARG A 125 0.74 -3.18 16.96
C ARG A 125 1.49 -3.36 15.63
N LEU A 126 0.78 -3.47 14.51
CA LEU A 126 1.38 -3.52 13.17
C LEU A 126 2.09 -2.21 12.81
N GLU A 127 1.49 -1.06 13.12
CA GLU A 127 2.12 0.25 12.94
C GLU A 127 3.43 0.33 13.72
N LEU A 128 3.38 0.04 15.02
CA LEU A 128 4.54 0.08 15.91
C LEU A 128 5.63 -0.90 15.47
N HIS A 129 5.25 -2.14 15.11
CA HIS A 129 6.19 -3.14 14.61
C HIS A 129 6.83 -2.71 13.27
N SER A 130 6.11 -1.95 12.44
CA SER A 130 6.65 -1.35 11.21
C SER A 130 7.49 -0.09 11.43
N ASN A 131 7.78 0.27 12.68
CA ASN A 131 8.43 1.52 13.06
C ASN A 131 7.71 2.75 12.48
N ASN A 132 6.37 2.76 12.57
CA ASN A 132 5.47 3.79 12.05
C ASN A 132 5.55 4.02 10.52
N SER A 133 6.14 3.08 9.78
CA SER A 133 6.22 3.19 8.31
C SER A 133 4.84 3.05 7.67
N ILE A 134 4.01 2.15 8.21
CA ILE A 134 2.63 1.90 7.76
C ILE A 134 1.67 2.27 8.90
N PRO A 135 0.90 3.37 8.76
CA PRO A 135 -0.03 3.81 9.80
C PRO A 135 -1.13 2.78 10.10
N ALA A 136 -1.60 2.70 11.35
CA ALA A 136 -2.74 1.88 11.75
C ALA A 136 -3.99 2.21 10.92
N THR A 137 -4.15 3.47 10.54
CA THR A 137 -5.26 3.94 9.71
C THR A 137 -5.28 3.30 8.32
N TYR A 138 -4.13 2.88 7.77
CA TYR A 138 -4.10 2.20 6.48
C TYR A 138 -4.68 0.80 6.61
N TRP A 139 -4.29 0.08 7.66
CA TRP A 139 -4.84 -1.23 8.00
C TRP A 139 -6.36 -1.17 8.26
N TYR A 140 -6.81 -0.14 8.97
CA TYR A 140 -8.23 0.13 9.20
C TYR A 140 -9.00 0.34 7.89
N LYS A 141 -8.47 1.18 6.98
CA LYS A 141 -9.12 1.49 5.71
C LYS A 141 -9.32 0.25 4.81
N LEU A 142 -8.46 -0.77 4.93
CA LEU A 142 -8.69 -2.04 4.24
C LEU A 142 -9.97 -2.74 4.72
N VAL A 143 -10.16 -2.79 6.03
CA VAL A 143 -11.34 -3.40 6.66
C VAL A 143 -12.59 -2.59 6.33
N GLU A 144 -12.48 -1.26 6.40
CA GLU A 144 -13.55 -0.33 6.02
C GLU A 144 -13.99 -0.55 4.57
N LYS A 145 -13.05 -0.60 3.62
CA LYS A 145 -13.34 -0.84 2.20
C LYS A 145 -14.11 -2.14 1.97
N GLN A 146 -13.72 -3.22 2.66
CA GLN A 146 -14.44 -4.50 2.59
C GLN A 146 -15.85 -4.38 3.19
N LYS A 147 -15.99 -3.66 4.30
CA LYS A 147 -17.28 -3.44 4.95
C LYS A 147 -18.22 -2.59 4.10
N GLU A 148 -17.69 -1.54 3.46
CA GLU A 148 -18.42 -0.70 2.52
C GLU A 148 -18.96 -1.52 1.35
N HIS A 149 -18.12 -2.36 0.74
CA HIS A 149 -18.55 -3.27 -0.31
C HIS A 149 -19.68 -4.19 0.18
N TYR A 150 -19.49 -4.85 1.33
CA TYR A 150 -20.49 -5.75 1.92
C TYR A 150 -21.84 -5.05 2.18
N ILE A 151 -21.85 -3.88 2.82
CA ILE A 151 -23.08 -3.11 3.08
C ILE A 151 -23.71 -2.63 1.75
N GLY A 152 -22.86 -2.22 0.81
CA GLY A 152 -23.23 -1.74 -0.52
C GLY A 152 -23.98 -2.80 -1.33
N THR A 153 -23.46 -4.02 -1.39
CA THR A 153 -23.91 -5.06 -2.33
C THR A 153 -24.84 -6.11 -1.73
N ASN A 154 -24.89 -6.26 -0.39
CA ASN A 154 -25.69 -7.31 0.25
C ASN A 154 -27.20 -7.02 0.21
N LYS A 155 -27.86 -7.52 -0.84
CA LYS A 155 -29.31 -7.37 -1.07
C LYS A 155 -30.16 -8.12 -0.05
N GLU A 156 -29.72 -9.30 0.39
CA GLU A 156 -30.45 -10.12 1.38
C GLU A 156 -30.52 -9.41 2.72
N LEU A 157 -29.41 -8.85 3.19
CA LEU A 157 -29.37 -8.03 4.39
C LEU A 157 -30.29 -6.81 4.26
N ARG A 158 -30.25 -6.10 3.12
CA ARG A 158 -31.18 -4.97 2.88
C ARG A 158 -32.64 -5.39 2.95
N LYS A 159 -33.00 -6.54 2.38
CA LYS A 159 -34.37 -7.07 2.42
C LYS A 159 -34.78 -7.43 3.85
N ALA A 160 -33.89 -8.09 4.60
CA ALA A 160 -34.11 -8.45 6.00
C ALA A 160 -34.32 -7.20 6.88
N GLU A 161 -33.51 -6.16 6.70
CA GLU A 161 -33.57 -4.93 7.51
C GLU A 161 -34.73 -4.01 7.13
N LYS A 162 -35.21 -4.06 5.88
CA LYS A 162 -36.32 -3.22 5.39
C LYS A 162 -37.58 -3.33 6.26
N LYS A 163 -37.85 -4.49 6.86
CA LYS A 163 -39.04 -4.73 7.71
C LYS A 163 -39.00 -3.96 9.04
N PHE A 164 -37.81 -3.57 9.49
CA PHE A 164 -37.62 -2.81 10.74
C PHE A 164 -37.70 -1.29 10.53
N VAL A 165 -37.71 -0.81 9.30
CA VAL A 165 -37.76 0.63 8.99
C VAL A 165 -39.21 1.09 8.81
N ARG A 166 -39.66 2.02 9.67
CA ARG A 166 -40.95 2.71 9.57
C ARG A 166 -40.74 4.18 9.17
N ASN A 167 -41.76 4.81 8.57
CA ASN A 167 -41.76 6.25 8.21
C ASN A 167 -40.54 6.70 7.38
N ARG A 168 -40.33 6.06 6.22
CA ARG A 168 -39.23 6.42 5.31
C ARG A 168 -39.36 7.87 4.84
N ILE A 169 -38.26 8.62 4.95
CA ILE A 169 -38.16 9.99 4.43
C ILE A 169 -38.34 9.91 2.90
N LYS A 170 -39.31 10.65 2.38
CA LYS A 170 -39.50 10.82 0.95
C LYS A 170 -38.61 11.98 0.52
N VAL A 171 -37.55 11.69 -0.20
CA VAL A 171 -36.71 12.70 -0.85
C VAL A 171 -37.03 12.66 -2.34
N SER A 172 -37.50 13.78 -2.87
CA SER A 172 -37.55 14.00 -4.32
C SER A 172 -36.18 14.50 -4.73
N VAL A 173 -35.42 13.69 -5.46
CA VAL A 173 -34.14 14.08 -6.09
C VAL A 173 -34.32 14.03 -7.59
#